data_AF-X1QYJ7-F1
#
_entry.id   AF-X1QYJ7-F1
#
_cell.length_a   1.000
_cell.length_b   1.000
_cell.length_c   1.000
_cell.angle_alpha   90.00
_cell.angle_beta   90.00
_cell.angle_gamma   90.00
#
_symmetry.space_group_name_H-M   'P 1'
#
loop_
_entity.id
_entity.type
_entity.pdbx_description
1 polymer ?
#
loop_
_entity_poly.entity_id
_entity_poly.type
_entity_poly.pdbx_seq_one_letter_code
_entity_poly.pdbx_strand_id
1 'polypeptide(L)'
;GSGALVTISFEQEVDQDDLKQELASLGYPNALIQHTSGGDFLIRTHELTSEDKTNLEDALADKFGHLSETEFNSVSPMIAAETTQNAAIAVAVAAVGILLYITWAFRRMPKPFHYGTCAIVALLHDALVALGVFSILGGILGWEINLMFITGILAVIGYSVNNTVVVFDRIRENLERGISTNFEVIVHNSLVETLSRSLNTSLK
;
A
#
# COMPACT_ATOMS: atom_id res chain seq x y z
N GLY A 1 -11.90 5.96 -4.99
CA GLY A 1 -12.41 6.49 -6.27
C GLY A 1 -11.25 7.19 -6.93
N SER A 2 -11.00 6.94 -8.21
CA SER A 2 -9.93 7.62 -8.93
C SER A 2 -10.23 9.11 -9.02
N GLY A 3 -9.21 9.92 -8.77
CA GLY A 3 -9.27 11.37 -8.75
C GLY A 3 -7.97 11.93 -9.29
N ALA A 4 -8.02 13.18 -9.74
CA ALA A 4 -6.83 13.92 -10.12
C ALA A 4 -6.74 15.17 -9.25
N LEU A 5 -5.51 15.50 -8.88
CA LEU A 5 -5.18 16.64 -8.07
C LEU A 5 -4.11 17.43 -8.82
N VAL A 6 -4.47 18.68 -9.15
CA VAL A 6 -3.63 19.60 -9.92
C VAL A 6 -3.38 20.83 -9.08
N THR A 7 -2.12 21.20 -8.90
CA THR A 7 -1.72 22.45 -8.26
C THR A 7 -1.25 23.42 -9.34
N ILE A 8 -1.99 24.51 -9.51
CA ILE A 8 -1.76 25.50 -10.55
C ILE A 8 -1.53 26.87 -9.90
N SER A 9 -0.53 27.59 -10.38
CA SER A 9 -0.28 28.99 -10.05
C SER A 9 -0.57 29.85 -11.27
N PHE A 10 -1.26 30.99 -11.07
CA PHE A 10 -1.52 31.96 -12.13
C PHE A 10 -0.62 33.19 -11.92
N GLU A 11 -0.09 33.76 -13.01
CA GLU A 11 0.70 35.00 -12.90
C GLU A 11 -0.15 36.23 -12.54
N GLN A 12 -1.45 36.17 -12.83
CA GLN A 12 -2.42 37.22 -12.51
C GLN A 12 -3.36 36.78 -11.39
N GLU A 13 -3.95 37.76 -10.71
CA GLU A 13 -4.92 37.52 -9.65
C GLU A 13 -6.21 36.95 -10.24
N VAL A 14 -6.51 35.68 -9.94
CA VAL A 14 -7.70 34.97 -10.41
C VAL A 14 -8.68 34.82 -9.26
N ASP A 15 -9.95 35.15 -9.50
CA ASP A 15 -11.00 34.93 -8.51
C ASP A 15 -11.41 33.45 -8.46
N GLN A 16 -11.60 32.93 -7.24
CA GLN A 16 -11.94 31.52 -7.03
C GLN A 16 -13.30 31.15 -7.62
N ASP A 17 -14.29 32.04 -7.59
CA ASP A 17 -15.62 31.79 -8.15
C ASP A 17 -15.57 31.78 -9.68
N ASP A 18 -14.77 32.66 -10.29
CA ASP A 18 -14.54 32.67 -11.74
C ASP A 18 -13.87 31.38 -12.23
N LEU A 19 -12.85 30.91 -11.49
CA LEU A 19 -12.18 29.64 -11.75
C LEU A 19 -13.14 28.46 -11.61
N LYS A 20 -13.99 28.45 -10.58
CA LYS A 20 -15.01 27.43 -10.37
C LYS A 20 -16.03 27.39 -11.52
N GLN A 21 -16.45 28.55 -11.99
CA GLN A 21 -17.40 28.65 -13.08
C GLN A 21 -16.78 28.14 -14.39
N GLU A 22 -15.50 28.41 -14.63
CA GLU A 22 -14.80 27.90 -15.81
C GLU A 22 -14.60 26.38 -15.76
N LEU A 23 -14.21 25.84 -14.61
CA LEU A 23 -14.12 24.37 -14.45
C LEU A 23 -15.47 23.70 -14.68
N ALA A 24 -16.58 24.34 -14.27
CA ALA A 24 -17.91 23.84 -14.55
C ALA A 24 -18.26 23.86 -16.06
N SER A 25 -17.86 24.88 -16.81
CA SER A 25 -18.06 24.93 -18.27
C SER A 25 -17.19 23.92 -19.02
N LEU A 26 -16.00 23.61 -18.51
CA LEU A 26 -15.09 22.60 -19.04
C LEU A 26 -15.50 21.15 -18.71
N GLY A 27 -16.63 20.95 -18.03
CA GLY A 27 -17.16 19.61 -17.72
C GLY A 27 -16.75 19.07 -16.35
N TYR A 28 -16.20 19.92 -15.47
CA TYR A 28 -15.80 19.58 -14.10
C TYR A 28 -16.65 20.31 -13.03
N PRO A 29 -17.99 20.18 -13.03
CA PRO A 29 -18.87 20.94 -12.14
C PRO A 29 -18.70 20.60 -10.65
N ASN A 30 -18.09 19.45 -10.34
CA ASN A 30 -17.84 18.99 -8.98
C ASN A 30 -16.37 19.21 -8.56
N ALA A 31 -15.61 20.03 -9.28
CA ALA A 31 -14.24 20.34 -8.91
C ALA A 31 -14.20 21.04 -7.54
N LEU A 32 -13.30 20.58 -6.67
CA LEU A 32 -13.01 21.23 -5.40
C LEU A 32 -11.78 22.11 -5.58
N ILE A 33 -11.93 23.40 -5.30
CA ILE A 33 -10.85 24.38 -5.38
C ILE A 33 -10.48 24.81 -3.96
N GLN A 34 -9.19 24.84 -3.67
CA GLN A 34 -8.67 25.30 -2.39
C GLN A 34 -7.43 26.17 -2.61
N HIS A 35 -7.36 27.33 -1.95
CA HIS A 35 -6.15 28.15 -1.93
C HIS A 35 -5.07 27.52 -1.04
N THR A 36 -3.84 27.48 -1.55
CA THR A 36 -2.66 27.13 -0.75
C THR A 36 -2.08 28.38 -0.09
N SER A 37 -1.31 28.18 0.98
CA SER A 37 -0.61 29.27 1.69
C SER A 37 0.41 30.01 0.82
N GLY A 38 0.79 29.44 -0.34
CA GLY A 38 1.77 30.00 -1.29
C GLY A 38 1.15 30.88 -2.39
N GLY A 39 -0.17 30.99 -2.45
CA GLY A 39 -0.89 31.70 -3.52
C GLY A 39 -1.37 30.80 -4.66
N ASP A 40 -1.06 29.49 -4.61
CA ASP A 40 -1.48 28.54 -5.63
C ASP A 40 -2.92 28.05 -5.41
N PHE A 41 -3.51 27.51 -6.47
CA PHE A 41 -4.81 26.84 -6.45
C PHE A 41 -4.62 25.33 -6.50
N LEU A 42 -5.16 24.66 -5.49
CA LEU A 42 -5.31 23.21 -5.47
C LEU A 42 -6.67 22.85 -6.07
N ILE A 43 -6.66 22.18 -7.20
CA ILE A 43 -7.87 21.76 -7.92
C ILE A 43 -7.96 20.24 -7.85
N ARG A 44 -9.02 19.73 -7.24
CA ARG A 44 -9.35 18.30 -7.21
C ARG A 44 -10.52 18.02 -8.14
N THR A 45 -10.29 17.21 -9.15
CA THR A 45 -11.29 16.76 -10.13
C THR A 45 -11.48 15.24 -10.05
N HIS A 46 -12.40 14.73 -10.86
CA HIS A 46 -12.38 13.32 -11.21
C HIS A 46 -11.11 13.00 -11.99
N GLU A 47 -10.85 11.70 -12.15
CA GLU A 47 -9.70 11.19 -12.90
C GLU A 47 -9.48 11.93 -14.22
N LEU A 48 -8.30 12.54 -14.36
CA LEU A 48 -7.83 13.20 -15.56
C LEU A 48 -6.82 12.29 -16.24
N THR A 49 -7.02 12.04 -17.53
CA THR A 49 -5.93 11.50 -18.35
C THR A 49 -4.88 12.59 -18.60
N SER A 50 -3.69 12.22 -19.08
CA SER A 50 -2.69 13.21 -19.47
C SER A 50 -3.19 14.15 -20.56
N GLU A 51 -4.07 13.67 -21.44
CA GLU A 51 -4.67 14.47 -22.51
C GLU A 51 -5.73 15.44 -21.96
N ASP A 52 -6.62 14.96 -21.08
CA ASP A 52 -7.63 15.81 -20.43
C ASP A 52 -6.98 16.90 -19.58
N LYS A 53 -5.85 16.59 -18.93
CA LYS A 53 -5.05 17.55 -18.19
C LYS A 53 -4.51 18.66 -19.11
N THR A 54 -3.86 18.31 -20.22
CA THR A 54 -3.33 19.31 -21.15
C THR A 54 -4.46 20.18 -21.71
N ASN A 55 -5.60 19.58 -22.08
CA ASN A 55 -6.75 20.34 -22.55
C ASN A 55 -7.32 21.28 -21.49
N LEU A 56 -7.33 20.87 -20.22
CA LEU A 56 -7.76 21.69 -19.10
C LEU A 56 -6.79 22.85 -18.87
N GLU A 57 -5.48 22.61 -18.89
CA GLU A 57 -4.44 23.64 -18.75
C GLU A 57 -4.51 24.65 -19.89
N ASP A 58 -4.64 24.20 -21.13
CA ASP A 58 -4.76 25.09 -22.29
C ASP A 58 -6.02 25.97 -22.18
N ALA A 59 -7.16 25.40 -21.79
CA ALA A 59 -8.40 26.17 -21.62
C ALA A 59 -8.33 27.17 -20.47
N LEU A 60 -7.67 26.81 -19.36
CA LEU A 60 -7.43 27.72 -18.24
C LEU A 60 -6.44 28.82 -18.63
N ALA A 61 -5.42 28.50 -19.43
CA ALA A 61 -4.43 29.47 -19.89
C ALA A 61 -5.04 30.48 -20.88
N ASP A 62 -5.96 30.03 -21.74
CA ASP A 62 -6.67 30.89 -22.68
C ASP A 62 -7.55 31.93 -21.97
N LYS A 63 -8.14 31.59 -20.82
CA LYS A 63 -9.01 32.50 -20.06
C LYS A 63 -8.28 33.31 -19.01
N PHE A 64 -7.36 32.68 -18.28
CA PHE A 64 -6.68 33.24 -17.11
C PHE A 64 -5.19 33.50 -17.33
N GLY A 65 -4.71 33.47 -18.57
CA GLY A 65 -3.34 33.83 -18.91
C GLY A 65 -2.33 32.76 -18.52
N HIS A 66 -1.04 33.12 -18.53
CA HIS A 66 0.02 32.14 -18.28
C HIS A 66 -0.13 31.51 -16.89
N LEU A 67 -0.12 30.17 -16.88
CA LEU A 67 -0.18 29.36 -15.67
C LEU A 67 1.09 28.53 -15.56
N SER A 68 1.50 28.25 -14.32
CA SER A 68 2.60 27.35 -14.01
C SER A 68 2.06 26.18 -13.19
N GLU A 69 2.19 24.99 -13.74
CA GLU A 69 1.90 23.76 -13.02
C GLU A 69 3.03 23.49 -12.02
N THR A 70 2.66 23.38 -10.74
CA THR A 70 3.62 23.07 -9.67
C THR A 70 3.60 21.58 -9.33
N GLU A 71 2.44 20.93 -9.44
CA GLU A 71 2.28 19.52 -9.09
C GLU A 71 1.05 18.91 -9.78
N PHE A 72 1.22 17.72 -10.37
CA PHE A 72 0.12 16.90 -10.86
C PHE A 72 0.21 15.49 -10.28
N ASN A 73 -0.84 15.12 -9.56
CA ASN A 73 -1.03 13.78 -9.02
C ASN A 73 -2.31 13.20 -9.64
N SER A 74 -2.16 12.33 -10.63
CA SER A 74 -3.24 11.44 -11.09
C SER A 74 -2.82 9.99 -10.92
N VAL A 75 -3.74 9.18 -10.40
CA VAL A 75 -3.56 7.73 -10.31
C VAL A 75 -4.31 7.12 -11.47
N SER A 76 -3.60 6.83 -12.56
CA SER A 76 -4.17 6.15 -13.72
C SER A 76 -4.61 4.72 -13.35
N PRO A 77 -5.71 4.18 -13.91
CA PRO A 77 -6.19 2.84 -13.59
C PRO A 77 -5.16 1.77 -13.98
N MET A 78 -4.31 2.09 -14.95
CA MET A 78 -3.21 1.24 -15.41
C MET A 78 -2.15 1.05 -14.30
N ILE A 79 -1.74 2.14 -13.63
CA ILE A 79 -0.75 2.08 -12.54
C ILE A 79 -1.36 1.37 -11.32
N ALA A 80 -2.65 1.62 -11.04
CA ALA A 80 -3.38 0.90 -9.99
C ALA A 80 -3.46 -0.61 -10.26
N ALA A 81 -3.75 -1.01 -11.51
CA ALA A 81 -3.84 -2.41 -11.92
C ALA A 81 -2.47 -3.11 -11.85
N GLU A 82 -1.42 -2.47 -12.39
CA GLU A 82 -0.05 -2.99 -12.37
C GLU A 82 0.47 -3.15 -10.93
N THR A 83 0.21 -2.16 -10.07
CA THR A 83 0.57 -2.21 -8.65
C THR A 83 -0.14 -3.35 -7.94
N THR A 84 -1.44 -3.51 -8.17
CA THR A 84 -2.24 -4.60 -7.59
C THR A 84 -1.69 -5.96 -8.03
N GLN A 85 -1.32 -6.09 -9.30
CA GLN A 85 -0.71 -7.30 -9.84
C GLN A 85 0.66 -7.58 -9.22
N ASN A 86 1.53 -6.57 -9.13
CA ASN A 86 2.86 -6.70 -8.55
C ASN A 86 2.80 -7.08 -7.06
N ALA A 87 1.87 -6.49 -6.31
CA ALA A 87 1.66 -6.86 -4.92
C ALA A 87 1.10 -8.28 -4.78
N ALA A 88 0.18 -8.70 -5.64
CA ALA A 88 -0.33 -10.07 -5.65
C ALA A 88 0.80 -11.08 -5.95
N ILE A 89 1.70 -10.77 -6.89
CA ILE A 89 2.88 -11.57 -7.19
C ILE A 89 3.81 -11.63 -5.98
N ALA A 90 4.11 -10.50 -5.33
CA ALA A 90 4.98 -10.46 -4.15
C ALA A 90 4.45 -11.32 -3.00
N VAL A 91 3.13 -11.26 -2.75
CA VAL A 91 2.46 -12.09 -1.74
C VAL A 91 2.53 -13.57 -2.13
N ALA A 92 2.30 -13.91 -3.41
CA ALA A 92 2.40 -15.28 -3.88
C ALA A 92 3.83 -15.85 -3.74
N VAL A 93 4.86 -15.05 -4.04
CA VAL A 93 6.27 -15.44 -3.87
C VAL A 93 6.60 -15.65 -2.39
N ALA A 94 6.16 -14.74 -1.51
CA ALA A 94 6.36 -14.88 -0.06
C ALA A 94 5.67 -16.14 0.49
N ALA A 95 4.43 -16.38 0.09
CA ALA A 95 3.65 -17.57 0.41
C ALA A 95 4.37 -18.87 0.01
N VAL A 96 4.88 -18.94 -1.23
CA VAL A 96 5.68 -20.09 -1.69
C VAL A 96 6.96 -20.24 -0.89
N GLY A 97 7.66 -19.14 -0.59
CA GLY A 97 8.86 -19.14 0.26
C GLY A 97 8.60 -19.69 1.66
N ILE A 98 7.51 -19.26 2.30
CA ILE A 98 7.07 -19.75 3.62
C ILE A 98 6.73 -21.24 3.55
N LEU A 99 5.99 -21.69 2.52
CA LEU A 99 5.64 -23.10 2.34
C LEU A 99 6.90 -23.96 2.20
N LEU A 100 7.85 -23.54 1.36
CA LEU A 100 9.13 -24.23 1.19
C LEU A 100 9.93 -24.26 2.49
N TYR A 101 9.97 -23.13 3.21
CA TYR A 101 10.64 -23.04 4.50
C TYR A 101 10.04 -24.00 5.53
N ILE A 102 8.71 -23.99 5.73
CA ILE A 102 8.02 -24.87 6.68
C ILE A 102 8.25 -26.33 6.29
N THR A 103 8.13 -26.66 4.99
CA THR A 103 8.37 -28.01 4.49
C THR A 103 9.80 -28.48 4.78
N TRP A 104 10.79 -27.59 4.63
CA TRP A 104 12.19 -27.90 4.91
C TRP A 104 12.50 -27.95 6.42
N ALA A 105 12.02 -27.00 7.21
CA ALA A 105 12.27 -26.89 8.65
C ALA A 105 11.65 -28.05 9.43
N PHE A 106 10.47 -28.52 9.03
CA PHE A 106 9.74 -29.59 9.73
C PHE A 106 9.91 -30.99 9.09
N ARG A 107 10.76 -31.12 8.05
CA ARG A 107 11.04 -32.39 7.35
C ARG A 107 11.45 -33.55 8.27
N ARG A 108 12.08 -33.27 9.41
CA ARG A 108 12.61 -34.29 10.34
C ARG A 108 11.61 -34.75 11.41
N MET A 109 10.37 -34.24 11.40
CA MET A 109 9.40 -34.46 12.46
C MET A 109 8.42 -35.61 12.14
N PRO A 110 8.01 -36.44 13.12
CA PRO A 110 7.39 -37.75 12.86
C PRO A 110 5.94 -37.75 12.36
N LYS A 111 5.28 -36.60 12.12
CA LYS A 111 3.87 -36.52 11.71
C LYS A 111 3.59 -35.52 10.57
N PRO A 112 3.88 -35.85 9.30
CA PRO A 112 3.80 -34.92 8.16
C PRO A 112 2.40 -34.32 7.88
N PHE A 113 1.31 -35.02 8.20
CA PHE A 113 -0.05 -34.57 7.88
C PHE A 113 -0.52 -33.34 8.67
N HIS A 114 -0.12 -33.18 9.94
CA HIS A 114 -0.53 -32.02 10.74
C HIS A 114 0.16 -30.72 10.28
N TYR A 115 1.36 -30.82 9.72
CA TYR A 115 2.12 -29.66 9.23
C TYR A 115 1.60 -29.14 7.89
N GLY A 116 1.07 -30.02 7.03
CA GLY A 116 0.37 -29.61 5.82
C GLY A 116 -0.83 -28.71 6.12
N THR A 117 -1.62 -29.05 7.15
CA THR A 117 -2.71 -28.19 7.63
C THR A 117 -2.22 -26.86 8.20
N CYS A 118 -1.15 -26.83 8.99
CA CYS A 118 -0.56 -25.57 9.45
C CYS A 118 -0.07 -24.70 8.29
N ALA A 119 0.57 -25.29 7.28
CA ALA A 119 1.02 -24.57 6.09
C ALA A 119 -0.15 -24.00 5.28
N ILE A 120 -1.23 -24.78 5.12
CA ILE A 120 -2.46 -24.30 4.45
C ILE A 120 -3.09 -23.16 5.24
N VAL A 121 -3.20 -23.26 6.57
CA VAL A 121 -3.75 -22.19 7.42
C VAL A 121 -2.88 -20.93 7.38
N ALA A 122 -1.56 -21.08 7.41
CA ALA A 122 -0.63 -19.96 7.27
C ALA A 122 -0.82 -19.24 5.92
N LEU A 123 -0.92 -20.00 4.83
CA LEU A 123 -1.18 -19.44 3.50
C LEU A 123 -2.52 -18.72 3.40
N LEU A 124 -3.56 -19.31 4.01
CA LEU A 124 -4.90 -18.73 4.02
C LEU A 124 -4.92 -17.43 4.83
N HIS A 125 -4.22 -17.39 5.96
CA HIS A 125 -4.03 -16.19 6.76
C HIS A 125 -3.29 -15.10 5.97
N ASP A 126 -2.17 -15.41 5.34
CA ASP A 126 -1.39 -14.43 4.58
C ASP A 126 -2.16 -13.86 3.40
N ALA A 127 -2.92 -14.70 2.69
CA ALA A 127 -3.81 -14.26 1.61
C ALA A 127 -4.94 -13.36 2.13
N LEU A 128 -5.55 -13.71 3.28
CA LEU A 128 -6.59 -12.89 3.91
C LEU A 128 -6.07 -11.54 4.41
N VAL A 129 -4.87 -11.51 5.01
CA VAL A 129 -4.23 -10.27 5.45
C VAL A 129 -3.92 -9.38 4.24
N ALA A 130 -3.34 -9.94 3.17
CA ALA A 130 -3.07 -9.19 1.95
C ALA A 130 -4.35 -8.62 1.34
N LEU A 131 -5.37 -9.46 1.12
CA LEU A 131 -6.66 -9.04 0.57
C LEU A 131 -7.38 -8.03 1.49
N GLY A 132 -7.31 -8.21 2.81
CA GLY A 132 -7.90 -7.30 3.78
C GLY A 132 -7.26 -5.92 3.74
N VAL A 133 -5.93 -5.85 3.70
CA VAL A 133 -5.18 -4.58 3.57
C VAL A 133 -5.54 -3.88 2.26
N PHE A 134 -5.55 -4.60 1.14
CA PHE A 134 -5.93 -4.04 -0.17
C PHE A 134 -7.40 -3.58 -0.21
N SER A 135 -8.32 -4.36 0.36
CA SER A 135 -9.76 -4.07 0.36
C SER A 135 -10.10 -2.88 1.28
N ILE A 136 -9.48 -2.78 2.46
CA ILE A 136 -9.69 -1.68 3.39
C ILE A 136 -9.14 -0.38 2.80
N LEU A 137 -7.93 -0.40 2.25
CA LEU A 137 -7.28 0.81 1.76
C LEU A 137 -7.88 1.31 0.43
N GLY A 138 -8.22 0.40 -0.49
CA GLY A 138 -8.85 0.76 -1.76
C GLY A 138 -10.36 1.01 -1.67
N GLY A 139 -11.08 0.23 -0.85
CA GLY A 139 -12.54 0.24 -0.78
C GLY A 139 -13.13 1.14 0.31
N ILE A 140 -12.53 1.18 1.51
CA ILE A 140 -13.09 1.90 2.67
C ILE A 140 -12.48 3.30 2.82
N LEU A 141 -11.16 3.43 2.62
CA LEU A 141 -10.46 4.70 2.80
C LEU A 141 -10.43 5.57 1.53
N GLY A 142 -10.79 4.99 0.38
CA GLY A 142 -10.79 5.70 -0.91
C GLY A 142 -9.44 6.30 -1.27
N TRP A 143 -8.34 5.82 -0.67
CA TRP A 143 -7.01 6.35 -0.86
C TRP A 143 -6.54 6.13 -2.30
N GLU A 144 -6.05 7.20 -2.90
CA GLU A 144 -5.43 7.19 -4.22
C GLU A 144 -4.12 6.39 -4.13
N ILE A 145 -3.94 5.41 -5.02
CA ILE A 145 -2.72 4.59 -5.10
C ILE A 145 -1.59 5.45 -5.69
N ASN A 146 -0.90 6.21 -4.84
CA ASN A 146 0.27 7.00 -5.22
C ASN A 146 1.58 6.33 -4.76
N LEU A 147 2.74 6.88 -5.17
CA LEU A 147 4.04 6.29 -4.86
C LEU A 147 4.33 6.18 -3.35
N MET A 148 3.89 7.16 -2.55
CA MET A 148 4.00 7.12 -1.09
C MET A 148 3.14 6.00 -0.47
N PHE A 149 1.95 5.78 -1.01
CA PHE A 149 1.07 4.70 -0.58
C PHE A 149 1.69 3.32 -0.85
N ILE A 150 2.22 3.11 -2.06
CA ILE A 150 2.87 1.86 -2.45
C ILE A 150 4.09 1.57 -1.58
N THR A 151 4.94 2.57 -1.37
CA THR A 151 6.13 2.44 -0.51
C THR A 151 5.75 2.14 0.94
N GLY A 152 4.69 2.75 1.46
CA GLY A 152 4.14 2.44 2.78
C GLY A 152 3.67 0.99 2.90
N ILE A 153 2.87 0.49 1.94
CA ILE A 153 2.41 -0.90 1.94
C ILE A 153 3.58 -1.88 1.83
N LEU A 154 4.52 -1.63 0.90
CA LEU A 154 5.68 -2.51 0.71
C LEU A 154 6.52 -2.58 1.99
N ALA A 155 6.67 -1.46 2.71
CA ALA A 155 7.34 -1.44 4.01
C ALA A 155 6.60 -2.26 5.07
N VAL A 156 5.27 -2.13 5.17
CA VAL A 156 4.45 -2.89 6.13
C VAL A 156 4.53 -4.39 5.83
N ILE A 157 4.37 -4.79 4.56
CA ILE A 157 4.50 -6.18 4.13
C ILE A 157 5.92 -6.69 4.41
N GLY A 158 6.94 -5.91 4.10
CA GLY A 158 8.34 -6.25 4.35
C GLY A 158 8.62 -6.52 5.84
N TYR A 159 8.11 -5.66 6.74
CA TYR A 159 8.22 -5.87 8.18
C TYR A 159 7.44 -7.10 8.64
N SER A 160 6.22 -7.31 8.15
CA SER A 160 5.38 -8.46 8.51
C SER A 160 6.04 -9.80 8.14
N VAL A 161 6.55 -9.89 6.91
CA VAL A 161 7.26 -11.09 6.43
C VAL A 161 8.55 -11.31 7.22
N ASN A 162 9.34 -10.25 7.45
CA ASN A 162 10.57 -10.33 8.23
C ASN A 162 10.32 -10.87 9.65
N ASN A 163 9.31 -10.35 10.34
CA ASN A 163 8.95 -10.81 11.69
C ASN A 163 8.53 -12.28 11.68
N THR A 164 7.74 -12.69 10.68
CA THR A 164 7.30 -14.08 10.51
C THR A 164 8.49 -15.03 10.34
N VAL A 165 9.44 -14.70 9.47
CA VAL A 165 10.66 -15.51 9.26
C VAL A 165 11.49 -15.64 10.55
N VAL A 166 11.65 -14.56 11.32
CA VAL A 166 12.40 -14.57 12.59
C VAL A 166 11.73 -15.47 13.64
N VAL A 167 10.41 -15.42 13.76
CA VAL A 167 9.63 -16.29 14.67
C VAL A 167 9.82 -17.75 14.28
N PHE A 168 9.66 -18.07 13.00
CA PHE A 168 9.79 -19.44 12.52
C PHE A 168 11.22 -19.99 12.67
N ASP A 169 12.24 -19.17 12.44
CA ASP A 169 13.63 -19.58 12.66
C ASP A 169 13.91 -19.88 14.14
N ARG A 170 13.33 -19.09 15.06
CA ARG A 170 13.43 -19.35 16.49
C ARG A 170 12.72 -20.65 16.90
N ILE A 171 11.57 -20.96 16.30
CA ILE A 171 10.87 -22.23 16.53
C ILE A 171 11.75 -23.40 16.06
N ARG A 172 12.38 -23.29 14.89
CA ARG A 172 13.31 -24.31 14.39
C ARG A 172 14.51 -24.50 15.32
N GLU A 173 15.15 -23.40 15.73
CA GLU A 173 16.32 -23.45 16.62
C GLU A 173 15.96 -24.13 17.95
N ASN A 174 14.82 -23.77 18.55
CA ASN A 174 14.37 -24.33 19.83
C ASN A 174 13.95 -25.81 19.70
N LEU A 175 13.48 -26.22 18.52
CA LEU A 175 13.22 -27.62 18.20
C LEU A 175 14.51 -28.43 18.07
N GLU A 176 15.52 -27.90 17.37
CA GLU A 176 16.83 -28.55 17.21
C GLU A 176 17.61 -28.65 18.52
N ARG A 177 17.46 -27.66 19.41
CA ARG A 177 18.07 -27.63 20.74
C ARG A 177 17.42 -28.58 21.74
N GLY A 178 16.27 -29.18 21.39
CA GLY A 178 15.58 -30.15 22.25
C GLY A 178 15.09 -29.54 23.56
N ILE A 179 14.69 -28.27 23.57
CA ILE A 179 14.31 -27.52 24.79
C ILE A 179 13.08 -28.16 25.46
N SER A 180 12.24 -28.84 24.69
CA SER A 180 11.12 -29.64 25.18
C SER A 180 10.78 -30.72 24.14
N THR A 181 10.14 -31.80 24.58
CA THR A 181 9.47 -32.77 23.68
C THR A 181 8.06 -32.31 23.29
N ASN A 182 7.49 -31.34 24.01
CA ASN A 182 6.19 -30.77 23.73
C ASN A 182 6.30 -29.54 22.82
N PHE A 183 5.76 -29.66 21.60
CA PHE A 183 5.82 -28.62 20.58
C PHE A 183 5.17 -27.30 21.02
N GLU A 184 4.09 -27.35 21.80
CA GLU A 184 3.40 -26.15 22.28
C GLU A 184 4.30 -25.29 23.18
N VAL A 185 5.11 -25.94 24.01
CA VAL A 185 6.11 -25.28 24.87
C VAL A 185 7.22 -24.64 24.02
N ILE A 186 7.64 -25.31 22.95
CA ILE A 186 8.64 -24.77 22.01
C ILE A 186 8.11 -23.50 21.35
N VAL A 187 6.90 -23.54 20.79
CA VAL A 187 6.27 -22.39 20.13
C VAL A 187 6.07 -21.23 21.09
N HIS A 188 5.56 -21.50 22.30
CA HIS A 188 5.38 -20.46 23.32
C HIS A 188 6.68 -19.75 23.66
N ASN A 189 7.75 -20.52 23.95
CA ASN A 189 9.05 -19.95 24.29
C ASN A 189 9.64 -19.15 23.12
N SER A 190 9.55 -19.67 21.90
CA SER A 190 10.03 -18.97 20.70
C SER A 190 9.29 -17.66 20.44
N LEU A 191 7.97 -17.60 20.68
CA LEU A 191 7.18 -16.38 20.57
C LEU A 191 7.60 -15.35 21.62
N VAL A 192 7.76 -15.75 22.88
CA VAL A 192 8.19 -14.84 23.95
C VAL A 192 9.59 -14.26 23.67
N GLU A 193 10.53 -15.09 23.23
CA GLU A 193 11.89 -14.66 22.88
C GLU A 193 11.92 -13.66 21.72
N THR A 194 11.09 -13.88 20.70
CA THR A 194 11.03 -13.01 19.52
C THR A 194 10.23 -11.74 19.75
N LEU A 195 9.16 -11.79 20.54
CA LEU A 195 8.40 -10.61 20.97
C LEU A 195 9.27 -9.65 21.78
N SER A 196 10.05 -10.17 22.73
CA SER A 196 10.97 -9.33 23.52
C SER A 196 11.99 -8.60 22.65
N ARG A 197 12.48 -9.26 21.59
CA ARG A 197 13.42 -8.66 20.64
C ARG A 197 12.74 -7.65 19.71
N SER A 198 11.56 -7.98 19.20
CA SER A 198 10.79 -7.09 18.32
C SER A 198 10.44 -5.78 19.03
N LEU A 199 9.91 -5.85 20.26
CA LEU A 199 9.58 -4.67 21.06
C LEU A 199 10.80 -3.78 21.32
N ASN A 200 11.95 -4.38 21.62
CA ASN A 200 13.17 -3.64 21.90
C ASN A 200 13.78 -2.97 20.63
N THR A 201 13.37 -3.44 19.45
CA THR A 201 13.81 -2.86 18.16
C THR A 201 12.82 -1.80 17.67
N SER A 202 11.52 -1.95 17.95
CA SER A 202 10.47 -0.99 17.56
C SER A 202 10.32 0.22 18.50
N LEU A 203 10.82 0.15 19.75
CA LEU A 203 10.80 1.26 20.72
C LEU A 203 12.07 2.13 20.71
N LYS A 204 12.99 1.88 19.78
CA LYS A 204 14.15 2.72 19.49
C LYS A 204 13.89 3.54 18.23
#